data_AF-A0A538PLB3-F1
#
_entry.id   AF-A0A538PLB3-F1
#
_cell.length_a   1.000
_cell.length_b   1.000
_cell.length_c   1.000
_cell.angle_alpha   90.00
_cell.angle_beta   90.00
_cell.angle_gamma   90.00
#
_symmetry.space_group_name_H-M   'P 1'
#
loop_
_entity.id
_entity.type
_entity.pdbx_description
1 polymer ?
#
loop_
_entity_poly.entity_id
_entity_poly.type
_entity_poly.pdbx_seq_one_letter_code
_entity_poly.pdbx_strand_id
1 'polypeptide(L)'
;MRRGTRVAQPTPDPPPGGDPPPASGTGAPAPAPEPTPATDQPAPAPDAAAPAPEATAAPAGTAAQAEAEAAPGVTEEVIVVTGTLIDRPGFKAPTPMTVIGEAELRQAGRENVGEVLADIPQFRSSINPSLNPGLNTIGSSGGDLRALGFPRTLYLLNGRRFIGELDLNSIPFAAVKRIDVVTGGASATYGSGAVAGVINTVLDDRLNGVEAGAQTGVSSHGDGSQYRFDVTGGMDVAGGRGNVLVAAEYFKDQGIDPSTARKNVGRYGVIGNPTFTPTNGQARTLLLPDVG
;
A
#
# COMPACT_ATOMS: atom_id res chain seq x y z
N MET A 1 -33.30 -65.49 -49.39
CA MET A 1 -32.30 -64.92 -50.32
C MET A 1 -31.55 -63.81 -49.59
N ARG A 2 -30.22 -63.93 -49.51
CA ARG A 2 -29.31 -63.05 -48.74
C ARG A 2 -28.85 -61.85 -49.56
N ARG A 3 -28.85 -60.64 -48.98
CA ARG A 3 -27.92 -59.50 -49.19
C ARG A 3 -28.14 -58.55 -48.00
N GLY A 4 -27.19 -58.00 -47.25
CA GLY A 4 -25.74 -57.91 -47.32
C GLY A 4 -25.38 -56.66 -46.51
N THR A 5 -24.98 -56.84 -45.25
CA THR A 5 -24.65 -55.77 -44.30
C THR A 5 -23.33 -55.10 -44.71
N ARG A 6 -23.32 -53.79 -44.95
CA ARG A 6 -22.06 -53.02 -45.11
C ARG A 6 -21.68 -52.38 -43.79
N VAL A 7 -20.48 -52.75 -43.33
CA VAL A 7 -19.73 -52.14 -42.25
C VAL A 7 -19.12 -50.84 -42.78
N ALA A 8 -19.36 -49.72 -42.11
CA ALA A 8 -18.69 -48.45 -42.38
C ALA A 8 -17.26 -48.49 -41.79
N GLN A 9 -16.28 -48.13 -42.60
CA GLN A 9 -14.87 -48.08 -42.21
C GLN A 9 -14.55 -46.81 -41.40
N PRO A 10 -13.55 -46.86 -40.49
CA PRO A 10 -13.11 -45.71 -39.71
C PRO A 10 -12.29 -44.72 -40.55
N THR A 11 -12.53 -43.43 -40.35
CA THR A 11 -11.81 -42.29 -40.93
C THR A 11 -10.34 -42.29 -40.50
N PRO A 12 -9.37 -42.04 -41.40
CA PRO A 12 -7.95 -41.96 -41.06
C PRO A 12 -7.57 -40.61 -40.43
N ASP A 13 -6.72 -40.65 -39.41
CA ASP A 13 -6.09 -39.51 -38.75
C ASP A 13 -5.11 -38.74 -39.67
N PRO A 14 -4.95 -37.42 -39.50
CA PRO A 14 -3.98 -36.63 -40.25
C PRO A 14 -2.52 -36.90 -39.83
N PRO A 15 -1.54 -36.78 -40.74
CA PRO A 15 -0.14 -37.08 -40.46
C PRO A 15 0.52 -36.03 -39.53
N PRO A 16 1.57 -36.42 -38.78
CA PRO A 16 2.31 -35.51 -37.91
C PRO A 16 3.08 -34.47 -38.73
N GLY A 17 2.90 -33.20 -38.38
CA GLY A 17 3.64 -32.07 -38.94
C GLY A 17 5.12 -32.16 -38.60
N GLY A 18 5.96 -31.96 -39.61
CA GLY A 18 7.41 -32.06 -39.53
C GLY A 18 8.07 -30.96 -38.70
N ASP A 19 9.27 -31.30 -38.21
CA ASP A 19 10.18 -30.41 -37.50
C ASP A 19 10.52 -29.15 -38.32
N PRO A 20 10.61 -27.96 -37.69
CA PRO A 20 11.11 -26.77 -38.38
C PRO A 20 12.63 -26.87 -38.62
N PRO A 21 13.14 -26.43 -39.80
CA PRO A 21 14.57 -26.41 -40.11
C PRO A 21 15.35 -25.33 -39.33
N PRO A 22 16.69 -25.47 -39.22
CA PRO A 22 17.51 -24.68 -38.31
C PRO A 22 17.74 -23.23 -38.75
N ALA A 23 17.85 -22.36 -37.75
CA ALA A 23 18.17 -20.94 -37.90
C ALA A 23 19.63 -20.73 -38.34
N SER A 24 19.81 -19.91 -39.39
CA SER A 24 21.05 -19.23 -39.79
C SER A 24 20.63 -18.12 -40.75
N GLY A 25 20.91 -16.82 -40.62
CA GLY A 25 21.63 -16.01 -39.66
C GLY A 25 21.70 -14.59 -40.25
N THR A 26 22.12 -13.62 -39.44
CA THR A 26 22.71 -12.33 -39.85
C THR A 26 21.76 -11.19 -40.23
N GLY A 27 21.33 -10.44 -39.22
CA GLY A 27 20.94 -9.03 -39.32
C GLY A 27 21.37 -8.33 -38.04
N ALA A 28 22.54 -7.68 -38.08
CA ALA A 28 23.12 -6.99 -36.93
C ALA A 28 22.18 -5.85 -36.46
N PRO A 29 21.84 -5.76 -35.16
CA PRO A 29 21.25 -4.53 -34.63
C PRO A 29 22.35 -3.47 -34.49
N ALA A 30 22.06 -2.28 -35.01
CA ALA A 30 22.89 -1.08 -34.86
C ALA A 30 23.21 -0.80 -33.38
N PRO A 31 24.42 -0.34 -33.04
CA PRO A 31 24.79 -0.06 -31.65
C PRO A 31 23.99 1.12 -31.10
N ALA A 32 23.45 0.94 -29.89
CA ALA A 32 22.92 2.02 -29.07
C ALA A 32 24.04 3.03 -28.76
N PRO A 33 23.78 4.35 -28.77
CA PRO A 33 24.79 5.33 -28.38
C PRO A 33 25.11 5.19 -26.89
N GLU A 34 26.39 4.97 -26.61
CA GLU A 34 26.97 5.00 -25.27
C GLU A 34 26.70 6.36 -24.60
N PRO A 35 26.38 6.43 -23.30
CA PRO A 35 26.44 7.68 -22.57
C PRO A 35 27.91 8.08 -22.42
N THR A 36 28.27 9.20 -23.03
CA THR A 36 29.55 9.89 -22.84
C THR A 36 29.83 10.14 -21.35
N PRO A 37 31.09 10.02 -20.90
CA PRO A 37 31.44 10.38 -19.54
C PRO A 37 31.26 11.89 -19.37
N ALA A 38 30.40 12.28 -18.44
CA ALA A 38 30.25 13.69 -18.07
C ALA A 38 31.56 14.17 -17.43
N THR A 39 32.16 15.14 -18.11
CA THR A 39 33.32 15.90 -17.68
C THR A 39 33.15 16.43 -16.26
N ASP A 40 34.17 16.13 -15.47
CA ASP A 40 34.53 16.71 -14.17
C ASP A 40 34.27 18.24 -14.15
N GLN A 41 33.27 18.67 -13.38
CA GLN A 41 33.09 20.09 -13.04
C GLN A 41 33.43 20.30 -11.56
N PRO A 42 34.37 21.21 -11.23
CA PRO A 42 34.89 21.35 -9.88
C PRO A 42 33.85 21.95 -8.92
N ALA A 43 33.87 21.44 -7.69
CA ALA A 43 33.22 22.03 -6.53
C ALA A 43 33.66 23.50 -6.34
N PRO A 44 32.74 24.44 -6.05
CA PRO A 44 33.14 25.70 -5.45
C PRO A 44 33.46 25.46 -3.96
N ALA A 45 34.73 25.64 -3.63
CA ALA A 45 35.24 25.78 -2.26
C ALA A 45 34.69 27.08 -1.61
N PRO A 46 34.74 27.20 -0.27
CA PRO A 46 33.89 28.09 0.50
C PRO A 46 34.37 29.53 0.44
N ASP A 47 33.46 30.46 0.15
CA ASP A 47 33.74 31.89 0.26
C ASP A 47 33.58 32.36 1.71
N ALA A 48 34.38 33.37 2.02
CA ALA A 48 34.83 33.78 3.33
C ALA A 48 33.80 34.55 4.16
N ALA A 49 34.08 34.48 5.46
CA ALA A 49 33.66 35.33 6.57
C ALA A 49 33.20 36.77 6.24
N ALA A 50 32.03 37.15 6.79
CA ALA A 50 31.70 38.50 7.25
C ALA A 50 30.47 38.41 8.21
N PRO A 51 30.20 39.38 9.09
CA PRO A 51 30.36 39.22 10.54
C PRO A 51 29.04 39.06 11.32
N ALA A 52 29.19 38.56 12.55
CA ALA A 52 28.15 38.50 13.58
C ALA A 52 27.66 39.91 13.98
N PRO A 53 26.35 40.13 14.19
CA PRO A 53 25.89 41.32 14.88
C PRO A 53 26.12 41.18 16.39
N GLU A 54 26.87 42.14 16.92
CA GLU A 54 27.23 42.31 18.32
C GLU A 54 26.00 42.42 19.23
N ALA A 55 26.08 41.71 20.35
CA ALA A 55 25.17 41.82 21.47
C ALA A 55 25.25 43.21 22.09
N THR A 56 24.14 43.98 22.01
CA THR A 56 23.96 45.18 22.82
C THR A 56 23.47 44.75 24.20
N ALA A 57 24.34 44.87 25.20
CA ALA A 57 23.98 44.81 26.61
C ALA A 57 23.35 46.14 27.05
N ALA A 58 22.19 46.08 27.69
CA ALA A 58 21.56 47.17 28.45
C ALA A 58 20.83 46.56 29.68
N PRO A 59 20.66 47.32 30.76
CA PRO A 59 21.16 46.93 32.08
C PRO A 59 20.19 46.14 32.97
N ALA A 60 20.80 45.50 33.97
CA ALA A 60 20.16 44.79 35.06
C ALA A 60 19.20 45.68 35.88
N GLY A 61 17.95 45.21 36.00
CA GLY A 61 16.98 45.65 37.00
C GLY A 61 16.66 44.50 37.94
N THR A 62 17.12 44.61 39.18
CA THR A 62 16.74 43.74 40.31
C THR A 62 15.31 44.06 40.74
N ALA A 63 14.43 43.04 40.77
CA ALA A 63 13.54 42.71 41.89
C ALA A 63 12.45 41.71 41.49
N ALA A 64 12.41 40.58 42.20
CA ALA A 64 11.23 39.94 42.81
C ALA A 64 11.33 38.41 42.69
N GLN A 65 11.76 37.77 43.78
CA GLN A 65 11.46 36.37 44.05
C GLN A 65 9.94 36.19 44.06
N ALA A 66 9.44 35.41 43.12
CA ALA A 66 8.16 34.74 43.23
C ALA A 66 8.47 33.24 43.25
N GLU A 67 8.39 32.64 44.44
CA GLU A 67 8.21 31.21 44.62
C GLU A 67 6.96 30.80 43.83
N ALA A 68 7.14 30.27 42.63
CA ALA A 68 6.09 29.63 41.85
C ALA A 68 6.31 28.12 41.96
N GLU A 69 5.66 27.58 42.98
CA GLU A 69 5.12 26.23 43.14
C GLU A 69 5.42 25.27 41.98
N ALA A 70 6.20 24.22 42.29
CA ALA A 70 6.45 23.09 41.40
C ALA A 70 5.12 22.43 41.03
N ALA A 71 4.61 22.77 39.84
CA ALA A 71 3.56 22.01 39.19
C ALA A 71 4.06 20.56 39.01
N PRO A 72 3.21 19.55 39.25
CA PRO A 72 3.61 18.16 39.09
C PRO A 72 4.06 17.96 37.65
N GLY A 73 5.27 17.41 37.49
CA GLY A 73 5.86 17.13 36.19
C GLY A 73 4.87 16.31 35.36
N VAL A 74 4.29 16.97 34.36
CA VAL A 74 3.69 16.27 33.23
C VAL A 74 4.86 15.50 32.64
N THR A 75 4.88 14.19 32.86
CA THR A 75 5.68 13.30 32.04
C THR A 75 5.16 13.49 30.63
N GLU A 76 5.81 14.37 29.86
CA GLU A 76 5.60 14.47 28.43
C GLU A 76 5.95 13.09 27.87
N GLU A 77 4.93 12.32 27.53
CA GLU A 77 5.11 11.06 26.82
C GLU A 77 5.72 11.42 25.47
N VAL A 78 7.03 11.18 25.32
CA VAL A 78 7.76 11.48 24.10
C VAL A 78 7.29 10.50 23.03
N ILE A 79 6.35 10.94 22.20
CA ILE A 79 5.93 10.19 21.03
C ILE A 79 7.04 10.35 19.98
N VAL A 80 7.89 9.34 19.87
CA VAL A 80 8.87 9.24 18.79
C VAL A 80 8.12 9.02 17.51
N VAL A 81 8.32 9.84 16.49
CA VAL A 81 7.59 9.77 15.22
C VAL A 81 8.57 9.52 14.08
N THR A 82 8.15 8.84 13.01
CA THR A 82 9.04 8.46 11.89
C THR A 82 9.89 9.61 11.37
N GLY A 83 9.40 10.86 11.40
CA GLY A 83 10.13 12.08 10.99
C GLY A 83 11.37 12.45 11.81
N THR A 84 11.63 11.79 12.95
CA THR A 84 12.80 12.05 13.80
C THR A 84 13.75 10.86 13.73
N LEU A 85 14.92 11.01 13.08
CA LEU A 85 15.96 9.97 13.09
C LEU A 85 16.53 9.70 14.49
N ILE A 86 16.33 10.62 15.42
CA ILE A 86 16.82 10.58 16.79
C ILE A 86 15.64 10.89 17.70
N ASP A 87 15.38 10.00 18.65
CA ASP A 87 14.46 10.24 19.77
C ASP A 87 14.98 11.44 20.58
N ARG A 88 14.48 12.63 20.24
CA ARG A 88 14.82 13.86 20.94
C ARG A 88 13.53 14.65 21.15
N PRO A 89 13.13 14.89 22.42
CA PRO A 89 11.98 15.73 22.70
C PRO A 89 12.20 17.11 22.06
N GLY A 90 11.21 17.59 21.30
CA GLY A 90 11.19 18.92 20.69
C GLY A 90 11.62 19.03 19.22
N PHE A 91 11.90 17.93 18.52
CA PHE A 91 12.21 18.00 17.09
C PHE A 91 10.92 18.21 16.27
N LYS A 92 10.71 19.44 15.77
CA LYS A 92 9.60 19.74 14.85
C LYS A 92 9.94 19.20 13.46
N ALA A 93 9.21 18.18 13.00
CA ALA A 93 9.35 17.68 11.64
C ALA A 93 9.05 18.83 10.64
N PRO A 94 9.98 19.20 9.74
CA PRO A 94 9.76 20.25 8.75
C PRO A 94 8.81 19.80 7.63
N THR A 95 8.53 18.50 7.53
CA THR A 95 7.65 17.90 6.53
C THR A 95 6.26 17.62 7.11
N PRO A 96 5.18 17.84 6.34
CA PRO A 96 3.83 17.46 6.74
C PRO A 96 3.73 15.96 7.01
N MET A 97 3.26 15.61 8.20
CA MET A 97 3.16 14.25 8.67
C MET A 97 1.80 13.99 9.31
N THR A 98 1.25 12.80 9.03
CA THR A 98 0.04 12.29 9.66
C THR A 98 0.42 11.07 10.49
N VAL A 99 -0.01 11.04 11.75
CA VAL A 99 0.19 9.92 12.66
C VAL A 99 -1.19 9.35 12.97
N ILE A 100 -1.37 8.06 12.72
CA ILE A 100 -2.57 7.31 13.06
C ILE A 100 -2.19 6.41 14.23
N GLY A 101 -2.61 6.79 15.43
CA GLY A 101 -2.32 6.09 16.66
C GLY A 101 -3.22 4.88 16.89
N GLU A 102 -2.92 4.13 17.93
CA GLU A 102 -3.62 2.89 18.27
C GLU A 102 -5.10 3.11 18.57
N ALA A 103 -5.45 4.23 19.21
CA ALA A 103 -6.84 4.58 19.51
C ALA A 103 -7.63 4.83 18.22
N GLU A 104 -7.05 5.56 17.27
CA GLU A 104 -7.64 5.79 15.96
C GLU A 104 -7.74 4.50 15.15
N LEU A 105 -6.73 3.62 15.19
CA LEU A 105 -6.76 2.31 14.52
C LEU A 105 -7.91 1.45 15.02
N ARG A 106 -8.12 1.40 16.35
CA ARG A 106 -9.25 0.67 16.95
C ARG A 106 -10.60 1.31 16.62
N GLN A 107 -10.67 2.65 16.58
CA GLN A 107 -11.92 3.37 16.31
C GLN A 107 -12.32 3.35 14.83
N ALA A 108 -11.36 3.32 13.91
CA ALA A 108 -11.61 3.31 12.47
C ALA A 108 -12.31 2.01 12.01
N GLY A 109 -12.23 0.94 12.81
CA GLY A 109 -12.87 -0.35 12.53
C GLY A 109 -12.41 -0.99 11.23
N ARG A 110 -11.24 -0.59 10.72
CA ARG A 110 -10.63 -1.14 9.50
C ARG A 110 -9.99 -2.47 9.79
N GLU A 111 -9.99 -3.34 8.80
CA GLU A 111 -9.61 -4.72 8.98
C GLU A 111 -8.16 -4.96 8.57
N ASN A 112 -7.58 -4.09 7.74
CA ASN A 112 -6.18 -4.14 7.32
C ASN A 112 -5.52 -2.75 7.21
N VAL A 113 -4.19 -2.75 7.11
CA VAL A 113 -3.37 -1.52 6.98
C VAL A 113 -3.73 -0.71 5.73
N GLY A 114 -3.99 -1.37 4.61
CA GLY A 114 -4.31 -0.71 3.34
C GLY A 114 -5.63 0.07 3.38
N GLU A 115 -6.61 -0.42 4.13
CA GLU A 115 -7.89 0.27 4.36
C GLU A 115 -7.75 1.49 5.25
N VAL A 116 -6.95 1.41 6.32
CA VAL A 116 -6.62 2.58 7.13
C VAL A 116 -5.94 3.65 6.29
N LEU A 117 -5.00 3.24 5.46
CA LEU A 117 -4.32 4.16 4.54
C LEU A 117 -5.30 4.73 3.50
N ALA A 118 -6.30 3.98 3.05
CA ALA A 118 -7.32 4.46 2.12
C ALA A 118 -8.20 5.58 2.68
N ASP A 119 -8.29 5.72 4.01
CA ASP A 119 -8.96 6.86 4.64
C ASP A 119 -8.15 8.16 4.54
N ILE A 120 -6.85 8.06 4.22
CA ILE A 120 -5.98 9.22 4.02
C ILE A 120 -6.16 9.75 2.59
N PRO A 121 -6.57 11.02 2.38
CA PRO A 121 -6.83 11.55 1.04
C PRO A 121 -5.62 11.54 0.09
N GLN A 122 -4.42 11.51 0.65
CA GLN A 122 -3.17 11.52 -0.11
C GLN A 122 -2.73 10.13 -0.55
N PHE A 123 -3.33 9.07 0.00
CA PHE A 123 -3.07 7.69 -0.37
C PHE A 123 -4.07 7.23 -1.42
N ARG A 124 -3.56 6.59 -2.46
CA ARG A 124 -4.38 5.94 -3.47
C ARG A 124 -4.15 4.44 -3.35
N SER A 125 -5.19 3.74 -2.91
CA SER A 125 -5.19 2.28 -3.02
C SER A 125 -5.25 1.90 -4.51
N SER A 126 -4.27 1.09 -4.93
CA SER A 126 -4.19 0.58 -6.30
C SER A 126 -4.75 -0.85 -6.39
N ILE A 127 -4.82 -1.55 -5.26
CA ILE A 127 -5.36 -2.90 -5.13
C ILE A 127 -6.24 -2.93 -3.87
N ASN A 128 -7.54 -3.14 -4.07
CA ASN A 128 -8.53 -3.30 -2.99
C ASN A 128 -9.70 -4.17 -3.51
N PRO A 129 -10.12 -5.21 -2.77
CA PRO A 129 -11.25 -6.08 -3.13
C PRO A 129 -12.57 -5.32 -3.39
N SER A 130 -12.81 -4.23 -2.65
CA SER A 130 -14.00 -3.39 -2.78
C SER A 130 -13.97 -2.48 -4.01
N LEU A 131 -12.78 -2.04 -4.44
CA LEU A 131 -12.63 -1.14 -5.60
C LEU A 131 -12.46 -1.93 -6.92
N ASN A 132 -11.98 -3.18 -6.85
CA ASN A 132 -11.67 -3.99 -8.03
C ASN A 132 -12.24 -5.42 -7.90
N PRO A 133 -13.57 -5.59 -7.80
CA PRO A 133 -14.18 -6.92 -7.80
C PRO A 133 -13.85 -7.62 -9.13
N GLY A 134 -13.09 -8.71 -9.08
CA GLY A 134 -12.80 -9.57 -10.23
C GLY A 134 -11.41 -9.45 -10.88
N LEU A 135 -10.49 -8.63 -10.35
CA LEU A 135 -9.07 -8.74 -10.73
C LEU A 135 -8.44 -9.97 -10.05
N ASN A 136 -7.59 -10.74 -10.74
CA ASN A 136 -6.85 -11.90 -10.20
C ASN A 136 -5.83 -11.55 -9.08
N THR A 137 -5.87 -10.33 -8.54
CA THR A 137 -5.11 -9.84 -7.39
C THR A 137 -6.04 -9.72 -6.17
N ILE A 138 -6.97 -10.67 -6.03
CA ILE A 138 -7.88 -10.74 -4.89
C ILE A 138 -7.04 -10.99 -3.63
N GLY A 139 -7.15 -10.10 -2.65
CA GLY A 139 -6.52 -10.27 -1.33
C GLY A 139 -5.19 -9.55 -1.13
N SER A 140 -4.74 -8.71 -2.05
CA SER A 140 -3.59 -7.81 -1.82
C SER A 140 -4.07 -6.38 -1.52
N SER A 141 -3.41 -5.70 -0.58
CA SER A 141 -3.73 -4.33 -0.18
C SER A 141 -2.54 -3.39 -0.45
N GLY A 142 -2.27 -3.14 -1.73
CA GLY A 142 -1.20 -2.24 -2.17
C GLY A 142 -1.71 -0.83 -2.52
N GLY A 143 -0.82 0.16 -2.45
CA GLY A 143 -1.13 1.52 -2.89
C GLY A 143 0.10 2.40 -3.05
N ASP A 144 -0.14 3.67 -3.32
CA ASP A 144 0.90 4.67 -3.45
C ASP A 144 0.39 6.06 -3.07
N LEU A 145 1.30 6.91 -2.60
CA LEU A 145 0.96 8.29 -2.29
C LEU A 145 0.86 9.12 -3.58
N ARG A 146 -0.25 9.84 -3.71
CA ARG A 146 -0.52 10.80 -4.80
C ARG A 146 -0.50 10.21 -6.23
N ALA A 147 -0.77 8.92 -6.38
CA ALA A 147 -0.86 8.26 -7.70
C ALA A 147 0.45 8.32 -8.53
N LEU A 148 1.61 8.46 -7.89
CA LEU A 148 2.93 8.51 -8.54
C LEU A 148 3.51 7.11 -8.82
N GLY A 149 2.85 6.05 -8.34
CA GLY A 149 3.23 4.66 -8.49
C GLY A 149 4.06 4.13 -7.33
N PHE A 150 3.99 2.81 -7.13
CA PHE A 150 4.69 2.06 -6.06
C PHE A 150 6.17 2.43 -5.87
N PRO A 151 7.04 2.52 -6.90
CA PRO A 151 8.47 2.78 -6.67
C PRO A 151 8.77 4.20 -6.14
N ARG A 152 7.77 5.07 -6.03
CA ARG A 152 7.89 6.44 -5.53
C ARG A 152 7.31 6.64 -4.12
N THR A 153 6.80 5.59 -3.50
CA THR A 153 6.40 5.58 -2.08
C THR A 153 7.26 4.55 -1.35
N LEU A 154 7.97 4.98 -0.31
CA LEU A 154 8.78 4.08 0.49
C LEU A 154 7.95 3.53 1.65
N TYR A 155 7.86 2.20 1.72
CA TYR A 155 7.23 1.49 2.84
C TYR A 155 8.29 1.04 3.85
N LEU A 156 8.04 1.36 5.11
CA LEU A 156 8.88 0.98 6.24
C LEU A 156 8.06 0.15 7.23
N LEU A 157 8.74 -0.81 7.86
CA LEU A 157 8.26 -1.55 9.01
C LEU A 157 9.24 -1.29 10.16
N ASN A 158 8.78 -0.67 11.24
CA ASN A 158 9.64 -0.24 12.35
C ASN A 158 10.87 0.58 11.89
N GLY A 159 10.67 1.48 10.91
CA GLY A 159 11.72 2.33 10.36
C GLY A 159 12.71 1.62 9.42
N ARG A 160 12.55 0.32 9.16
CA ARG A 160 13.38 -0.44 8.20
C ARG A 160 12.61 -0.64 6.91
N ARG A 161 13.31 -0.66 5.78
CA ARG A 161 12.69 -0.88 4.46
C ARG A 161 11.95 -2.21 4.45
N PHE A 162 10.65 -2.16 4.18
CA PHE A 162 9.81 -3.33 4.04
C PHE A 162 9.88 -3.82 2.58
N ILE A 163 9.95 -5.13 2.39
CA ILE A 163 9.94 -5.79 1.07
C ILE A 163 8.63 -6.57 1.01
N GLY A 164 7.61 -5.94 0.43
CA GLY A 164 6.22 -6.37 0.55
C GLY A 164 5.22 -5.25 0.29
N GLU A 165 5.68 -4.10 -0.24
CA GLU A 165 4.89 -2.90 -0.53
C GLU A 165 3.70 -3.14 -1.49
N LEU A 166 3.71 -4.26 -2.21
CA LEU A 166 2.61 -4.64 -3.09
C LEU A 166 1.43 -5.24 -2.32
N ASP A 167 1.65 -5.77 -1.10
CA ASP A 167 0.61 -6.36 -0.28
C ASP A 167 0.82 -6.09 1.21
N LEU A 168 0.10 -5.10 1.73
CA LEU A 168 0.17 -4.71 3.14
C LEU A 168 -0.55 -5.68 4.08
N ASN A 169 -1.31 -6.65 3.56
CA ASN A 169 -1.94 -7.70 4.36
C ASN A 169 -0.93 -8.71 4.94
N SER A 170 0.32 -8.64 4.48
CA SER A 170 1.42 -9.41 5.04
C SER A 170 1.85 -8.94 6.45
N ILE A 171 1.42 -7.75 6.87
CA ILE A 171 1.62 -7.23 8.24
C ILE A 171 0.34 -7.48 9.04
N PRO A 172 0.37 -8.31 10.10
CA PRO A 172 -0.80 -8.50 10.97
C PRO A 172 -1.24 -7.18 11.58
N PHE A 173 -2.49 -6.78 11.34
CA PHE A 173 -3.02 -5.49 11.79
C PHE A 173 -3.06 -5.40 13.32
N ALA A 174 -3.35 -6.52 13.99
CA ALA A 174 -3.34 -6.61 15.44
C ALA A 174 -1.96 -6.43 16.11
N ALA A 175 -0.88 -6.44 15.34
CA ALA A 175 0.46 -6.14 15.84
C ALA A 175 0.85 -4.67 15.66
N VAL A 176 0.03 -3.87 14.95
CA VAL A 176 0.33 -2.49 14.60
C VAL A 176 -0.05 -1.55 15.74
N LYS A 177 0.93 -0.82 16.24
CA LYS A 177 0.73 0.22 17.26
C LYS A 177 0.31 1.55 16.64
N ARG A 178 0.95 1.92 15.53
CA ARG A 178 0.65 3.16 14.80
C ARG A 178 1.13 3.10 13.36
N ILE A 179 0.56 3.99 12.54
CA ILE A 179 0.98 4.21 11.15
C ILE A 179 1.37 5.67 10.98
N ASP A 180 2.58 5.87 10.49
CA ASP A 180 3.19 7.17 10.30
C ASP A 180 3.30 7.46 8.80
N VAL A 181 2.61 8.49 8.32
CA VAL A 181 2.62 8.89 6.91
C VAL A 181 3.29 10.25 6.75
N VAL A 182 4.50 10.25 6.19
CA VAL A 182 5.26 11.45 5.86
C VAL A 182 5.06 11.75 4.39
N THR A 183 4.68 12.98 4.07
CA THR A 183 4.45 13.33 2.67
C THR A 183 5.36 14.45 2.19
N GLY A 184 5.73 14.39 0.91
CA GLY A 184 6.75 15.28 0.33
C GLY A 184 8.10 14.57 0.21
N GLY A 185 9.07 15.25 -0.44
CA GLY A 185 10.35 14.67 -0.85
C GLY A 185 11.25 14.26 0.33
N ALA A 186 10.98 13.09 0.91
CA ALA A 186 11.70 12.54 2.05
C ALA A 186 12.94 11.73 1.61
N SER A 187 13.26 11.70 0.31
CA SER A 187 14.42 11.01 -0.26
C SER A 187 15.75 11.43 0.37
N ALA A 188 15.88 12.67 0.83
CA ALA A 188 17.07 13.15 1.52
C ALA A 188 17.30 12.45 2.88
N THR A 189 16.21 11.98 3.50
CA THR A 189 16.21 11.45 4.87
C THR A 189 16.12 9.93 4.89
N TYR A 190 15.33 9.32 4.00
CA TYR A 190 15.09 7.87 3.96
C TYR A 190 15.65 7.17 2.72
N GLY A 191 16.21 7.92 1.77
CA GLY A 191 16.87 7.39 0.59
C GLY A 191 15.96 7.12 -0.62
N SER A 192 16.44 6.28 -1.53
CA SER A 192 15.82 6.03 -2.83
C SER A 192 14.42 5.41 -2.70
N GLY A 193 13.42 6.03 -3.34
CA GLY A 193 12.02 5.61 -3.35
C GLY A 193 11.07 6.50 -2.54
N ALA A 194 11.58 7.42 -1.72
CA ALA A 194 10.76 8.33 -0.92
C ALA A 194 10.43 9.65 -1.65
N VAL A 195 10.03 9.58 -2.92
CA VAL A 195 9.74 10.75 -3.77
C VAL A 195 8.39 11.36 -3.44
N ALA A 196 7.35 10.53 -3.37
CA ALA A 196 6.00 10.93 -2.96
C ALA A 196 5.90 11.10 -1.44
N GLY A 197 6.64 10.26 -0.71
CA GLY A 197 6.67 10.22 0.75
C GLY A 197 7.08 8.85 1.30
N VAL A 198 6.80 8.66 2.58
CA VAL A 198 7.12 7.47 3.36
C VAL A 198 5.90 7.05 4.17
N ILE A 199 5.63 5.75 4.18
CA ILE A 199 4.65 5.13 5.07
C ILE A 199 5.41 4.19 5.98
N ASN A 200 5.38 4.44 7.29
CA ASN A 200 6.00 3.57 8.27
C ASN A 200 4.94 2.95 9.17
N THR A 201 4.84 1.63 9.09
CA THR A 201 4.02 0.83 9.99
C THR A 201 4.87 0.47 11.21
N VAL A 202 4.44 0.91 12.38
CA VAL A 202 5.14 0.66 13.65
C VAL A 202 4.39 -0.42 14.40
N LEU A 203 5.08 -1.53 14.69
CA LEU A 203 4.57 -2.63 15.49
C LEU A 203 4.69 -2.33 16.99
N ASP A 204 3.87 -2.98 17.81
CA ASP A 204 3.99 -2.87 19.26
C ASP A 204 5.14 -3.73 19.81
N ASP A 205 6.35 -3.19 19.73
CA ASP A 205 7.60 -3.82 20.17
C ASP A 205 7.79 -3.90 21.69
N ARG A 206 6.79 -3.44 22.46
CA ARG A 206 6.77 -3.45 23.93
C ARG A 206 5.58 -4.19 24.51
N LEU A 207 4.86 -4.94 23.68
CA LEU A 207 3.76 -5.77 24.15
C LEU A 207 4.31 -6.82 25.15
N ASN A 208 3.69 -6.87 26.32
CA ASN A 208 3.99 -7.85 27.36
C ASN A 208 2.68 -8.51 27.80
N GLY A 209 2.38 -9.67 27.22
CA GLY A 209 1.13 -10.37 27.44
C GLY A 209 0.56 -10.93 26.14
N VAL A 210 -0.73 -11.24 26.17
CA VAL A 210 -1.47 -11.77 25.03
C VAL A 210 -2.73 -10.94 24.86
N GLU A 211 -2.95 -10.46 23.65
CA GLU A 211 -4.17 -9.81 23.21
C GLU A 211 -4.83 -10.66 22.13
N ALA A 212 -6.16 -10.68 22.11
CA ALA A 212 -6.92 -11.35 21.08
C ALA A 212 -8.15 -10.52 20.73
N GLY A 213 -8.43 -10.44 19.44
CA GLY A 213 -9.54 -9.71 18.86
C GLY A 213 -10.41 -10.60 17.99
N ALA A 214 -11.69 -10.27 17.93
CA ALA A 214 -12.60 -10.81 16.94
C ALA A 214 -13.51 -9.69 16.45
N GLN A 215 -13.67 -9.58 15.14
CA GLN A 215 -14.52 -8.58 14.50
C GLN A 215 -15.37 -9.25 13.42
N THR A 216 -16.58 -8.76 13.24
CA THR A 216 -17.44 -9.13 12.12
C THR A 216 -18.18 -7.91 11.60
N GLY A 217 -18.38 -7.87 10.29
CA GLY A 217 -19.06 -6.79 9.59
C GLY A 217 -19.99 -7.35 8.52
N VAL A 218 -21.01 -6.58 8.16
CA VAL A 218 -21.86 -6.85 7.00
C VAL A 218 -22.23 -5.51 6.37
N SER A 219 -22.37 -5.50 5.05
CA SER A 219 -22.80 -4.29 4.35
C SER A 219 -24.24 -3.93 4.72
N SER A 220 -24.61 -2.67 4.50
CA SER A 220 -26.00 -2.21 4.66
C SER A 220 -26.99 -2.91 3.73
N HIS A 221 -26.51 -3.61 2.71
CA HIS A 221 -27.31 -4.35 1.74
C HIS A 221 -27.42 -5.85 2.07
N GLY A 222 -26.79 -6.31 3.17
CA GLY A 222 -26.82 -7.71 3.60
C GLY A 222 -25.84 -8.63 2.86
N ASP A 223 -24.96 -8.08 2.03
CA ASP A 223 -23.84 -8.77 1.38
C ASP A 223 -22.50 -8.33 2.00
N GLY A 224 -21.35 -8.78 1.49
CA GLY A 224 -20.03 -8.34 1.97
C GLY A 224 -19.78 -8.66 3.44
N SER A 225 -20.14 -9.87 3.87
CA SER A 225 -19.87 -10.29 5.25
C SER A 225 -18.36 -10.46 5.46
N GLN A 226 -17.86 -9.85 6.53
CA GLN A 226 -16.46 -9.83 6.92
C GLN A 226 -16.30 -10.49 8.29
N TYR A 227 -15.21 -11.24 8.44
CA TYR A 227 -14.84 -11.92 9.67
C TYR A 227 -13.33 -11.79 9.89
N ARG A 228 -12.95 -11.29 11.06
CA ARG A 228 -11.56 -11.22 11.51
C ARG A 228 -11.41 -11.88 12.87
N PHE A 229 -10.34 -12.65 13.02
CA PHE A 229 -9.85 -13.14 14.30
C PHE A 229 -8.36 -12.90 14.37
N ASP A 230 -7.88 -12.36 15.47
CA ASP A 230 -6.49 -12.03 15.67
C ASP A 230 -6.01 -12.38 17.07
N VAL A 231 -4.73 -12.74 17.16
CA VAL A 231 -4.04 -12.99 18.42
C VAL A 231 -2.61 -12.45 18.30
N THR A 232 -2.23 -11.61 19.25
CA THR A 232 -0.89 -11.04 19.35
C THR A 232 -0.34 -11.36 20.74
N GLY A 233 0.86 -11.93 20.79
CA GLY A 233 1.57 -12.23 22.02
C GLY A 233 2.94 -11.59 22.01
N GLY A 234 3.30 -10.93 23.11
CA GLY A 234 4.59 -10.28 23.29
C GLY A 234 5.22 -10.68 24.62
N MET A 235 6.54 -10.89 24.63
CA MET A 235 7.29 -11.07 25.86
C MET A 235 8.66 -10.39 25.80
N ASP A 236 9.02 -9.75 26.90
CA ASP A 236 10.39 -9.28 27.10
C ASP A 236 11.34 -10.45 27.40
N VAL A 237 12.47 -10.44 26.73
CA VAL A 237 13.56 -11.41 26.92
C VAL A 237 14.77 -10.74 27.57
N ALA A 238 15.56 -11.56 28.27
CA ALA A 238 16.80 -11.13 28.93
C ALA A 238 16.64 -9.93 29.89
N GLY A 239 15.51 -9.86 30.61
CA GLY A 239 15.25 -8.81 31.59
C GLY A 239 15.01 -7.43 30.96
N GLY A 240 14.30 -7.38 29.82
CA GLY A 240 13.98 -6.14 29.10
C GLY A 240 15.03 -5.71 28.07
N ARG A 241 16.02 -6.57 27.75
CA ARG A 241 17.07 -6.26 26.77
C ARG A 241 16.69 -6.66 25.34
N GLY A 242 15.55 -7.32 25.18
CA GLY A 242 14.93 -7.60 23.88
C GLY A 242 13.46 -7.91 24.07
N ASN A 243 12.71 -7.93 22.98
CA ASN A 243 11.30 -8.29 22.95
C ASN A 243 11.06 -9.31 21.83
N VAL A 244 10.18 -10.27 22.08
CA VAL A 244 9.70 -11.22 21.10
C VAL A 244 8.21 -10.98 20.92
N LEU A 245 7.82 -10.61 19.71
CA LEU A 245 6.43 -10.41 19.31
C LEU A 245 6.03 -11.50 18.31
N VAL A 246 4.89 -12.14 18.55
CA VAL A 246 4.27 -13.11 17.64
C VAL A 246 2.83 -12.68 17.43
N ALA A 247 2.43 -12.55 16.17
CA ALA A 247 1.07 -12.19 15.80
C ALA A 247 0.54 -13.17 14.75
N ALA A 248 -0.73 -13.53 14.88
CA ALA A 248 -1.45 -14.33 13.91
C ALA A 248 -2.82 -13.70 13.68
N GLU A 249 -3.20 -13.59 12.41
CA GLU A 249 -4.46 -12.99 12.00
C GLU A 249 -5.11 -13.88 10.94
N TYR A 250 -6.42 -14.05 11.07
CA TYR A 250 -7.27 -14.68 10.09
C TYR A 250 -8.33 -13.69 9.66
N PHE A 251 -8.32 -13.34 8.39
CA PHE A 251 -9.28 -12.43 7.79
C PHE A 251 -10.00 -13.10 6.63
N LYS A 252 -11.32 -12.92 6.56
CA LYS A 252 -12.16 -13.40 5.46
C LYS A 252 -13.22 -12.36 5.10
N ASP A 253 -13.11 -11.86 3.88
CA ASP A 253 -14.13 -11.05 3.22
C ASP A 253 -14.87 -11.91 2.19
N GLN A 254 -16.20 -11.90 2.23
CA GLN A 254 -17.02 -12.59 1.23
C GLN A 254 -17.23 -11.80 -0.06
N GLY A 255 -16.80 -10.54 -0.09
CA GLY A 255 -16.96 -9.63 -1.22
C GLY A 255 -18.40 -9.14 -1.36
N ILE A 256 -18.56 -8.07 -2.13
CA ILE A 256 -19.87 -7.51 -2.45
C ILE A 256 -20.43 -8.28 -3.64
N ASP A 257 -21.71 -8.65 -3.56
CA ASP A 257 -22.38 -9.30 -4.68
C ASP A 257 -22.37 -8.39 -5.91
N PRO A 258 -22.10 -8.93 -7.11
CA PRO A 258 -22.09 -8.13 -8.32
C PRO A 258 -23.45 -7.47 -8.51
N SER A 259 -23.45 -6.27 -9.11
CA SER A 259 -24.69 -5.51 -9.31
C SER A 259 -25.77 -6.31 -10.04
N THR A 260 -25.37 -7.24 -10.92
CA THR A 260 -26.24 -8.17 -11.65
C THR A 260 -26.96 -9.21 -10.78
N ALA A 261 -26.47 -9.51 -9.57
CA ALA A 261 -27.11 -10.43 -8.63
C ALA A 261 -28.24 -9.76 -7.80
N ARG A 262 -28.38 -8.43 -7.89
CA ARG A 262 -29.33 -7.66 -7.07
C ARG A 262 -30.71 -7.57 -7.75
N LYS A 263 -31.77 -7.86 -6.98
CA LYS A 263 -33.18 -8.06 -7.45
C LYS A 263 -33.81 -6.88 -8.23
N ASN A 264 -33.22 -5.69 -8.23
CA ASN A 264 -33.76 -4.50 -8.89
C ASN A 264 -32.75 -3.78 -9.79
N VAL A 265 -31.60 -4.40 -10.07
CA VAL A 265 -30.63 -3.84 -11.01
C VAL A 265 -30.87 -4.55 -12.32
N GLY A 266 -31.47 -3.85 -13.29
CA GLY A 266 -31.71 -4.41 -14.61
C GLY A 266 -30.39 -4.92 -15.19
N ARG A 267 -30.35 -6.19 -15.58
CA ARG A 267 -29.14 -6.80 -16.13
C ARG A 267 -29.01 -6.37 -17.58
N TYR A 268 -28.37 -5.25 -17.87
CA TYR A 268 -28.19 -4.84 -19.26
C TYR A 268 -26.81 -5.23 -19.74
N GLY A 269 -26.74 -5.91 -20.88
CA GLY A 269 -25.50 -6.22 -21.56
C GLY A 269 -25.52 -5.74 -23.00
N VAL A 270 -24.33 -5.50 -23.50
CA VAL A 270 -24.08 -4.86 -24.78
C VAL A 270 -23.64 -5.95 -25.75
N ILE A 271 -24.55 -6.37 -26.65
CA ILE A 271 -24.27 -7.44 -27.63
C ILE A 271 -24.05 -6.82 -29.00
N GLY A 272 -23.05 -7.32 -29.73
CA GLY A 272 -22.90 -7.01 -31.15
C GLY A 272 -24.19 -7.36 -31.91
N ASN A 273 -24.74 -6.39 -32.63
CA ASN A 273 -25.93 -6.63 -33.42
C ASN A 273 -25.59 -7.59 -34.58
N PRO A 274 -26.10 -8.84 -34.62
CA PRO A 274 -25.72 -9.82 -35.63
C PRO A 274 -26.20 -9.44 -37.03
N THR A 275 -27.17 -8.52 -37.13
CA THR A 275 -27.67 -8.01 -38.41
C THR A 275 -27.03 -6.70 -38.81
N PHE A 276 -26.05 -6.16 -38.06
CA PHE A 276 -25.42 -4.89 -38.40
C PHE A 276 -24.63 -4.95 -39.71
N THR A 277 -24.88 -3.99 -40.58
CA THR A 277 -23.99 -3.65 -41.69
C THR A 277 -23.78 -2.13 -41.69
N PRO A 278 -22.66 -1.62 -42.24
CA PRO A 278 -22.40 -0.18 -42.28
C PRO A 278 -23.45 0.65 -43.03
N THR A 279 -24.31 -0.01 -43.82
CA THR A 279 -25.26 0.63 -44.74
C THR A 279 -26.73 0.48 -44.32
N ASN A 280 -27.05 -0.36 -43.33
CA ASN A 280 -28.44 -0.66 -42.98
C ASN A 280 -29.04 0.25 -41.91
N GLY A 281 -28.30 1.26 -41.43
CA GLY A 281 -28.76 2.23 -40.45
C GLY A 281 -29.07 1.66 -39.06
N GLN A 282 -28.75 0.39 -38.80
CA GLN A 282 -28.94 -0.23 -37.49
C GLN A 282 -27.79 0.12 -36.55
N ALA A 283 -28.05 0.09 -35.24
CA ALA A 283 -26.99 0.21 -34.25
C ALA A 283 -26.02 -0.96 -34.35
N ARG A 284 -24.71 -0.68 -34.27
CA ARG A 284 -23.65 -1.71 -34.23
C ARG A 284 -23.77 -2.61 -33.00
N THR A 285 -24.43 -2.13 -31.96
CA THR A 285 -24.52 -2.80 -30.68
C THR A 285 -25.90 -2.59 -30.08
N LEU A 286 -26.46 -3.64 -29.49
CA LEU A 286 -27.77 -3.64 -28.85
C LEU A 286 -27.57 -3.70 -27.34
N LEU A 287 -28.31 -2.86 -26.61
CA LEU A 287 -28.44 -2.95 -25.16
C LEU A 287 -29.64 -3.83 -24.85
N LEU A 288 -29.41 -5.04 -24.36
CA LEU A 288 -30.45 -6.02 -24.08
C LEU A 288 -30.50 -6.33 -22.58
N PRO A 289 -31.70 -6.48 -21.99
CA PRO A 289 -31.84 -6.99 -20.64
C PRO A 289 -31.51 -8.49 -20.59
N ASP A 290 -31.05 -8.95 -19.42
CA ASP A 290 -30.71 -10.32 -19.03
C ASP A 290 -29.65 -11.03 -19.88
N VAL A 291 -28.75 -10.26 -20.52
CA VAL A 291 -27.66 -10.83 -21.29
C VAL A 291 -26.34 -10.82 -20.52
N GLY A 292 -25.92 -12.02 -20.11
CA GLY A 292 -24.69 -12.30 -19.37
C GLY A 292 -24.84 -13.57 -18.56
#